data_AF-A0A2G8K5R6-F1
#
_entry.id   AF-A0A2G8K5R6-F1
#
_cell.length_a   1.000
_cell.length_b   1.000
_cell.length_c   1.000
_cell.angle_alpha   90.00
_cell.angle_beta   90.00
_cell.angle_gamma   90.00
#
_symmetry.space_group_name_H-M   'P 1'
#
loop_
_entity.id
_entity.type
_entity.pdbx_description
1 polymer ?
#
loop_
_entity_poly.entity_id
_entity_poly.type
_entity_poly.pdbx_seq_one_letter_code
_entity_poly.pdbx_strand_id
1 'polypeptide(L)'
;MFSTIILAALIALSQANDPECTNYDHPDYGCQGDCISTSSCPGGKYISGLCPSYGISIKCCFTADSDTECATYDHSTAGDVGSCVSTSQCPGNFYISNLCPTKPAGVKCCFTKPSGTCSTSGGSREALACAIKNHARVYLLDNNGYLNSKGSNDGASAYDNIVDTCNGGAAKRSSYTCSSGTAPGGTTYLSTSVLQYILDLLDDGYNLQVNCLAGACHSTNSWHYQGTAVDFQISSGDPYSTWMSYCSSHGARENLGPGDAGHSTHTHCAFSS
;
A
#
# COMPACT_ATOMS: atom_id res chain seq x y z
N MET A 1 37.67 -1.02 53.52
CA MET A 1 38.36 -0.66 52.25
C MET A 1 38.59 -1.97 51.51
N PHE A 2 38.00 -2.33 50.38
CA PHE A 2 37.27 -1.63 49.32
C PHE A 2 36.03 -2.46 48.96
N SER A 3 34.89 -1.79 48.75
CA SER A 3 33.66 -2.42 48.28
C SER A 3 33.59 -2.23 46.77
N THR A 4 33.65 -3.32 46.00
CA THR A 4 33.56 -3.29 44.55
C THR A 4 32.09 -3.15 44.16
N ILE A 5 31.67 -1.94 43.81
CA ILE A 5 30.35 -1.67 43.25
C ILE A 5 30.35 -2.19 41.81
N ILE A 6 29.66 -3.31 41.57
CA ILE A 6 29.36 -3.78 40.22
C ILE A 6 28.29 -2.85 39.66
N LEU A 7 28.70 -1.94 38.79
CA LEU A 7 27.82 -1.09 38.01
C LEU A 7 27.17 -1.96 36.92
N ALA A 8 25.97 -2.49 37.20
CA ALA A 8 25.14 -3.12 36.20
C ALA A 8 24.66 -2.04 35.22
N ALA A 9 25.33 -1.94 34.07
CA ALA A 9 24.84 -1.17 32.94
C ALA A 9 23.58 -1.87 32.41
N LEU A 10 22.40 -1.38 32.83
CA LEU A 10 21.16 -1.62 32.10
C LEU A 10 21.28 -0.91 30.76
N ILE A 11 21.81 -1.62 29.76
CA ILE A 11 21.64 -1.27 28.36
C ILE A 11 20.14 -1.44 28.11
N ALA A 12 19.41 -0.33 28.09
CA ALA A 12 18.13 -0.31 27.42
C ALA A 12 18.41 -0.65 25.95
N LEU A 13 18.19 -1.92 25.57
CA LEU A 13 18.03 -2.29 24.18
C LEU A 13 16.82 -1.48 23.70
N SER A 14 17.08 -0.36 23.01
CA SER A 14 16.05 0.27 22.21
C SER A 14 15.56 -0.83 21.26
N GLN A 15 14.37 -1.36 21.50
CA GLN A 15 13.74 -2.22 20.51
C GLN A 15 13.65 -1.37 19.25
N ALA A 16 14.38 -1.76 18.21
CA ALA A 16 14.28 -1.07 16.94
C ALA A 16 12.84 -1.25 16.48
N ASN A 17 12.10 -0.17 16.36
CA ASN A 17 10.74 -0.24 15.86
C ASN A 17 10.85 -0.06 14.36
N ASP A 18 10.55 -1.12 13.59
CA ASP A 18 10.46 -1.05 12.13
C ASP A 18 8.98 -0.83 11.78
N PRO A 19 8.55 0.45 11.66
CA PRO A 19 7.17 0.79 11.31
C PRO A 19 6.77 0.23 9.95
N GLU A 20 7.74 -0.04 9.07
CA GLU A 20 7.54 -0.67 7.77
C GLU A 20 6.97 -2.08 7.94
N CYS A 21 7.33 -2.82 8.99
CA CYS A 21 6.72 -4.13 9.24
C CYS A 21 5.42 -4.03 10.02
N THR A 22 5.45 -3.26 11.11
CA THR A 22 4.32 -3.19 12.06
C THR A 22 3.10 -2.44 11.51
N ASN A 23 3.25 -1.73 10.38
CA ASN A 23 2.16 -1.01 9.72
C ASN A 23 1.89 -1.46 8.28
N TYR A 24 2.63 -2.45 7.76
CA TYR A 24 2.41 -2.91 6.39
C TYR A 24 1.14 -3.74 6.28
N ASP A 25 0.19 -3.27 5.48
CA ASP A 25 -1.07 -3.96 5.22
C ASP A 25 -0.93 -5.00 4.10
N HIS A 26 -0.61 -6.25 4.47
CA HIS A 26 -0.50 -7.34 3.50
C HIS A 26 -1.86 -7.60 2.81
N PRO A 27 -1.91 -7.76 1.47
CA PRO A 27 -3.16 -8.00 0.75
C PRO A 27 -3.94 -9.21 1.28
N ASP A 28 -3.23 -10.27 1.63
CA ASP A 28 -3.81 -11.53 2.12
C ASP A 28 -3.78 -11.76 3.64
N TYR A 29 -2.80 -11.19 4.36
CA TYR A 29 -2.47 -11.62 5.73
C TYR A 29 -2.72 -10.58 6.83
N GLY A 30 -3.06 -9.34 6.45
CA GLY A 30 -3.31 -8.25 7.39
C GLY A 30 -2.06 -7.44 7.75
N CYS A 31 -2.20 -6.58 8.75
CA CYS A 31 -1.43 -5.34 8.91
C CYS A 31 -0.56 -5.24 10.17
N GLN A 32 -0.48 -6.32 10.95
CA GLN A 32 0.39 -6.41 12.12
C GLN A 32 1.48 -7.44 11.83
N GLY A 33 2.53 -6.99 11.16
CA GLY A 33 3.73 -7.76 11.00
C GLY A 33 4.65 -7.59 12.21
N ASP A 34 5.29 -8.68 12.64
CA ASP A 34 6.38 -8.64 13.62
C ASP A 34 7.71 -9.00 12.98
N CYS A 35 8.76 -8.24 13.30
CA CYS A 35 10.11 -8.52 12.83
C CYS A 35 10.73 -9.68 13.61
N ILE A 36 10.59 -10.89 13.08
CA ILE A 36 11.10 -12.12 13.70
C ILE A 36 11.84 -13.02 12.69
N SER A 37 12.49 -14.06 13.20
CA SER A 37 13.14 -15.09 12.37
C SER A 37 12.10 -15.84 11.56
N THR A 38 12.42 -16.21 10.30
CA THR A 38 11.54 -17.02 9.44
C THR A 38 11.19 -18.37 10.05
N SER A 39 12.08 -18.94 10.87
CA SER A 39 11.82 -20.18 11.62
C SER A 39 10.69 -20.04 12.64
N SER A 40 10.40 -18.81 13.05
CA SER A 40 9.38 -18.45 14.03
C SER A 40 8.13 -17.88 13.36
N CYS A 41 8.05 -17.91 12.03
CA CYS A 41 6.89 -17.49 11.24
C CYS A 41 6.06 -18.70 10.81
N PRO A 42 4.94 -18.98 11.49
CA PRO A 42 4.07 -20.09 11.12
C PRO A 42 3.56 -19.94 9.67
N GLY A 43 3.58 -21.05 8.93
CA GLY A 43 3.07 -21.08 7.56
C GLY A 43 3.87 -20.26 6.53
N GLY A 44 5.07 -19.76 6.87
CA GLY A 44 5.95 -19.06 5.93
C GLY A 44 5.47 -17.66 5.53
N LYS A 45 4.57 -17.05 6.29
CA LYS A 45 3.93 -15.75 5.98
C LYS A 45 4.81 -14.58 6.37
N TYR A 46 5.88 -14.39 5.61
CA TYR A 46 6.81 -13.31 5.85
C TYR A 46 7.19 -12.55 4.58
N ILE A 47 7.47 -11.26 4.72
CA ILE A 47 8.04 -10.42 3.67
C ILE A 47 9.47 -10.01 4.05
N SER A 48 10.35 -10.04 3.06
CA SER A 48 11.71 -9.51 3.18
C SER A 48 11.73 -8.00 2.99
N GLY A 49 12.65 -7.30 3.65
CA GLY A 49 12.90 -5.86 3.42
C GLY A 49 12.13 -4.93 4.36
N LEU A 50 11.04 -5.39 4.97
CA LEU A 50 10.24 -4.60 5.92
C LEU A 50 10.81 -4.56 7.35
N CYS A 51 11.94 -5.24 7.60
CA CYS A 51 12.63 -5.23 8.89
C CYS A 51 14.09 -4.76 8.77
N PRO A 52 14.32 -3.52 8.28
CA PRO A 52 15.66 -3.03 7.97
C PRO A 52 16.59 -2.96 9.19
N SER A 53 16.05 -2.79 10.40
CA SER A 53 16.87 -2.66 11.61
C SER A 53 17.41 -3.98 12.13
N TYR A 54 16.90 -5.12 11.64
CA TYR A 54 17.16 -6.45 12.20
C TYR A 54 18.02 -7.37 11.31
N GLY A 55 18.54 -6.85 10.19
CA GLY A 55 19.41 -7.59 9.27
C GLY A 55 18.68 -8.63 8.41
N ILE A 56 19.39 -9.22 7.46
CA ILE A 56 18.79 -10.03 6.37
C ILE A 56 18.07 -11.31 6.82
N SER A 57 18.35 -11.80 8.03
CA SER A 57 17.78 -13.03 8.60
C SER A 57 16.43 -12.81 9.29
N ILE A 58 16.05 -11.55 9.53
CA ILE A 58 14.79 -11.18 10.14
C ILE A 58 13.84 -10.68 9.05
N LYS A 59 12.60 -11.13 9.12
CA LYS A 59 11.56 -10.86 8.14
C LYS A 59 10.30 -10.36 8.83
N CYS A 60 9.48 -9.64 8.09
CA CYS A 60 8.24 -9.13 8.63
C CYS A 60 7.16 -10.20 8.55
N CYS A 61 6.63 -10.60 9.70
CA CYS A 61 5.81 -11.78 9.87
C CYS A 61 4.36 -11.44 10.23
N PHE A 62 3.40 -11.70 9.33
CA PHE A 62 2.03 -11.18 9.44
C PHE A 62 1.09 -12.03 10.31
N THR A 63 1.60 -13.15 10.82
CA THR A 63 0.86 -14.06 11.69
C THR A 63 1.79 -14.67 12.72
N ALA A 64 2.53 -13.82 13.44
CA ALA A 64 3.28 -14.24 14.62
C ALA A 64 2.30 -14.58 15.76
N ASP A 65 1.35 -15.48 15.50
CA ASP A 65 0.47 -15.98 16.53
C ASP A 65 1.16 -17.12 17.28
N SER A 66 1.07 -17.07 18.60
CA SER A 66 1.59 -18.12 19.47
C SER A 66 0.82 -19.44 19.33
N ASP A 67 -0.40 -19.37 18.79
CA ASP A 67 -1.28 -20.51 18.59
C ASP A 67 -1.04 -21.13 17.21
N THR A 68 -0.17 -22.14 17.18
CA THR A 68 0.22 -22.85 15.95
C THR A 68 -1.00 -23.50 15.30
N GLU A 69 -1.98 -23.92 16.10
CA GLU A 69 -3.23 -24.52 15.67
C GLU A 69 -4.05 -23.62 14.75
N CYS A 70 -4.10 -22.31 14.99
CA CYS A 70 -4.77 -21.38 14.08
C CYS A 70 -3.92 -21.12 12.84
N ALA A 71 -2.61 -20.94 13.05
CA ALA A 71 -1.72 -20.45 12.03
C ALA A 71 -1.40 -21.48 10.92
N THR A 72 -1.59 -22.78 11.21
CA THR A 72 -1.36 -23.91 10.28
C THR A 72 -2.62 -24.69 9.92
N TYR A 73 -3.81 -24.20 10.28
CA TYR A 73 -5.06 -24.90 9.96
C TYR A 73 -5.44 -24.68 8.49
N ASP A 74 -5.55 -25.79 7.75
CA ASP A 74 -6.09 -25.84 6.39
C ASP A 74 -7.63 -25.74 6.42
N HIS A 75 -8.14 -24.54 6.16
CA HIS A 75 -9.57 -24.32 6.01
C HIS A 75 -10.01 -24.63 4.58
N SER A 76 -10.76 -25.73 4.43
CA SER A 76 -11.33 -26.25 3.17
C SER A 76 -11.90 -25.23 2.16
N THR A 77 -12.40 -24.06 2.61
CA THR A 77 -12.96 -23.00 1.76
C THR A 77 -12.23 -21.66 1.82
N ALA A 78 -11.36 -21.44 2.79
CA ALA A 78 -10.77 -20.12 3.07
C ALA A 78 -9.23 -20.16 3.05
N GLY A 79 -8.62 -21.34 2.85
CA GLY A 79 -7.19 -21.54 2.73
C GLY A 79 -6.49 -21.85 4.06
N ASP A 80 -5.17 -21.98 3.97
CA ASP A 80 -4.31 -22.56 5.02
C ASP A 80 -3.91 -21.61 6.15
N VAL A 81 -4.61 -20.48 6.26
CA VAL A 81 -4.04 -19.29 6.87
C VAL A 81 -5.04 -18.58 7.77
N GLY A 82 -5.00 -18.93 9.06
CA GLY A 82 -5.78 -18.24 10.09
C GLY A 82 -4.96 -17.25 10.94
N SER A 83 -5.64 -16.25 11.50
CA SER A 83 -5.12 -15.30 12.50
C SER A 83 -6.07 -15.21 13.72
N CYS A 84 -5.53 -15.19 14.95
CA CYS A 84 -6.35 -15.08 16.15
C CYS A 84 -6.75 -13.63 16.41
N VAL A 85 -7.99 -13.29 16.06
CA VAL A 85 -8.54 -11.93 16.18
C VAL A 85 -9.91 -11.95 16.86
N SER A 86 -10.39 -10.78 17.30
CA SER A 86 -11.77 -10.66 17.79
C SER A 86 -12.75 -11.05 16.68
N THR A 87 -13.86 -11.72 17.02
CA THR A 87 -14.90 -12.05 16.04
C THR A 87 -15.45 -10.82 15.32
N SER A 88 -15.49 -9.67 15.99
CA SER A 88 -15.89 -8.38 15.40
C SER A 88 -14.97 -7.91 14.28
N GLN A 89 -13.75 -8.44 14.23
CA GLN A 89 -12.72 -8.10 13.26
C GLN A 89 -12.60 -9.14 12.15
N CYS A 90 -13.48 -10.16 12.08
CA CYS A 90 -13.41 -11.20 11.06
C CYS A 90 -14.53 -11.05 10.03
N PRO A 91 -14.23 -10.61 8.80
CA PRO A 91 -15.25 -10.44 7.75
C PRO A 91 -15.91 -11.76 7.38
N GLY A 92 -17.23 -11.71 7.15
CA GLY A 92 -17.99 -12.84 6.63
C GLY A 92 -18.21 -14.00 7.60
N ASN A 93 -17.88 -13.83 8.89
CA ASN A 93 -17.95 -14.89 9.91
C ASN A 93 -17.12 -16.14 9.59
N PHE A 94 -16.05 -16.00 8.80
CA PHE A 94 -15.13 -17.09 8.47
C PHE A 94 -14.12 -17.32 9.58
N TYR A 95 -14.61 -17.79 10.73
CA TYR A 95 -13.77 -18.11 11.88
C TYR A 95 -14.09 -19.48 12.50
N ILE A 96 -13.07 -20.10 13.11
CA ILE A 96 -13.20 -21.34 13.87
C ILE A 96 -12.88 -21.08 15.35
N SER A 97 -13.70 -21.66 16.24
CA SER A 97 -13.46 -21.65 17.68
C SER A 97 -12.41 -22.68 18.10
N ASN A 98 -11.73 -22.43 19.21
CA ASN A 98 -10.77 -23.35 19.86
C ASN A 98 -9.43 -23.56 19.13
N LEU A 99 -9.19 -22.84 18.03
CA LEU A 99 -7.88 -22.80 17.39
C LEU A 99 -6.95 -21.71 17.96
N CYS A 100 -7.45 -20.91 18.91
CA CYS A 100 -6.69 -19.86 19.59
C CYS A 100 -6.63 -20.12 21.12
N PRO A 101 -6.02 -21.23 21.58
CA PRO A 101 -6.06 -21.66 22.97
C PRO A 101 -5.37 -20.70 23.95
N THR A 102 -4.41 -19.89 23.50
CA THR A 102 -3.73 -18.92 24.37
C THR A 102 -4.47 -17.58 24.49
N LYS A 103 -5.57 -17.39 23.75
CA LYS A 103 -6.31 -16.11 23.69
C LYS A 103 -7.60 -16.12 24.52
N PRO A 104 -8.13 -14.93 24.88
CA PRO A 104 -9.42 -14.81 25.56
C PRO A 104 -10.59 -15.39 24.75
N ALA A 105 -11.69 -15.74 25.42
CA ALA A 105 -12.84 -16.43 24.80
C ALA A 105 -13.49 -15.71 23.60
N GLY A 106 -13.32 -14.38 23.49
CA GLY A 106 -13.82 -13.55 22.37
C GLY A 106 -12.93 -13.57 21.12
N VAL A 107 -11.75 -14.19 21.18
CA VAL A 107 -10.81 -14.32 20.07
C VAL A 107 -11.02 -15.66 19.38
N LYS A 108 -11.06 -15.64 18.05
CA LYS A 108 -11.28 -16.81 17.19
C LYS A 108 -10.27 -16.80 16.06
N CYS A 109 -10.05 -17.97 15.46
CA CYS A 109 -9.16 -18.10 14.33
C CYS A 109 -9.90 -17.67 13.07
N CYS A 110 -9.52 -16.54 12.49
CA CYS A 110 -10.14 -15.95 11.30
C CYS A 110 -9.31 -16.27 10.06
N PHE A 111 -9.96 -16.77 9.00
CA PHE A 111 -9.29 -17.19 7.75
C PHE A 111 -9.44 -16.18 6.62
N THR A 112 -10.03 -15.03 6.91
CA THR A 112 -10.12 -13.88 6.01
C THR A 112 -9.29 -12.74 6.58
N LYS A 113 -8.81 -11.85 5.70
CA LYS A 113 -8.13 -10.62 6.12
C LYS A 113 -8.98 -9.92 7.20
N PRO A 114 -8.47 -9.76 8.44
CA PRO A 114 -9.29 -9.18 9.48
C PRO A 114 -9.64 -7.71 9.19
N SER A 115 -10.90 -7.33 9.33
CA SER A 115 -11.37 -5.95 9.22
C SER A 115 -11.14 -5.20 10.54
N GLY A 116 -10.42 -4.08 10.50
CA GLY A 116 -10.25 -3.22 11.68
C GLY A 116 -9.26 -3.71 12.75
N THR A 117 -8.44 -4.74 12.47
CA THR A 117 -7.15 -4.92 13.17
C THR A 117 -6.10 -3.95 12.65
N CYS A 118 -6.32 -3.42 11.44
CA CYS A 118 -5.62 -2.25 10.96
C CYS A 118 -6.24 -1.04 11.64
N SER A 119 -5.63 -0.58 12.73
CA SER A 119 -5.70 0.83 13.06
C SER A 119 -4.95 1.58 11.97
N THR A 120 -5.60 1.79 10.80
CA THR A 120 -5.31 2.88 9.86
C THR A 120 -3.83 3.27 9.77
N SER A 121 -2.93 2.30 9.52
CA SER A 121 -1.50 2.55 9.43
C SER A 121 -0.83 1.98 8.17
N GLY A 122 -1.57 1.41 7.22
CA GLY A 122 -1.38 1.92 5.86
C GLY A 122 -1.70 3.39 5.98
N GLY A 123 -0.69 4.26 5.84
CA GLY A 123 -0.80 5.67 6.26
C GLY A 123 -2.15 6.23 5.83
N SER A 124 -2.75 7.11 6.64
CA SER A 124 -3.95 7.80 6.19
C SER A 124 -3.70 8.33 4.77
N ARG A 125 -4.73 8.43 3.93
CA ARG A 125 -4.59 8.92 2.55
C ARG A 125 -3.70 10.17 2.47
N GLU A 126 -3.79 11.03 3.48
CA GLU A 126 -2.91 12.17 3.73
C GLU A 126 -1.45 11.76 3.97
N ALA A 127 -1.18 10.87 4.92
CA ALA A 127 0.16 10.37 5.21
C ALA A 127 0.83 9.70 3.99
N LEU A 128 0.11 8.86 3.23
CA LEU A 128 0.65 8.25 2.01
C LEU A 128 0.99 9.29 0.95
N ALA A 129 0.08 10.24 0.71
CA ALA A 129 0.34 11.34 -0.22
C ALA A 129 1.53 12.21 0.23
N CYS A 130 1.66 12.47 1.54
CA CYS A 130 2.82 13.20 2.07
C CYS A 130 4.13 12.40 1.94
N ALA A 131 4.09 11.08 2.13
CA ALA A 131 5.25 10.21 1.91
C ALA A 131 5.70 10.27 0.45
N ILE A 132 4.78 10.10 -0.51
CA ILE A 132 5.05 10.23 -1.95
C ILE A 132 5.64 11.62 -2.24
N LYS A 133 4.97 12.69 -1.81
CA LYS A 133 5.39 14.08 -2.06
C LYS A 133 6.84 14.35 -1.64
N ASN A 134 7.28 13.74 -0.55
CA ASN A 134 8.62 13.94 0.01
C ASN A 134 9.63 12.87 -0.44
N HIS A 135 9.23 11.90 -1.26
CA HIS A 135 10.09 10.81 -1.69
C HIS A 135 11.11 11.28 -2.73
N ALA A 136 12.39 11.00 -2.50
CA ALA A 136 13.48 11.52 -3.34
C ALA A 136 13.50 10.99 -4.79
N ARG A 137 12.76 9.92 -5.07
CA ARG A 137 12.70 9.23 -6.37
C ARG A 137 11.43 9.53 -7.18
N VAL A 138 10.53 10.38 -6.68
CA VAL A 138 9.32 10.75 -7.42
C VAL A 138 9.53 12.07 -8.13
N TYR A 139 9.07 12.14 -9.37
CA TYR A 139 8.78 13.37 -10.06
C TYR A 139 7.27 13.45 -10.30
N LEU A 140 6.61 14.41 -9.64
CA LEU A 140 5.19 14.66 -9.83
C LEU A 140 5.05 15.73 -10.91
N LEU A 141 4.37 15.41 -12.00
CA LEU A 141 4.15 16.38 -13.06
C LEU A 141 3.35 17.56 -12.50
N ASP A 142 3.94 18.76 -12.55
CA ASP A 142 3.41 20.01 -11.99
C ASP A 142 2.68 20.87 -13.03
N ASN A 143 2.60 20.39 -14.27
CA ASN A 143 1.92 21.04 -15.36
C ASN A 143 1.01 20.06 -16.14
N ASN A 144 -0.29 20.29 -16.07
CA ASN A 144 -1.23 19.63 -16.99
C ASN A 144 -1.23 20.25 -18.39
N GLY A 145 -0.39 21.26 -18.64
CA GLY A 145 -0.36 21.99 -19.91
C GLY A 145 0.03 21.13 -21.12
N TYR A 146 0.78 20.04 -20.93
CA TYR A 146 1.06 19.06 -21.98
C TYR A 146 -0.05 18.01 -22.13
N LEU A 147 -0.90 17.85 -21.11
CA LEU A 147 -2.04 16.91 -21.07
C LEU A 147 -3.36 17.57 -21.51
N ASN A 148 -3.37 18.88 -21.73
CA ASN A 148 -4.51 19.60 -22.29
C ASN A 148 -4.11 20.39 -23.54
N SER A 149 -4.94 20.36 -24.57
CA SER A 149 -4.68 21.06 -25.84
C SER A 149 -4.71 22.59 -25.73
N LYS A 150 -4.88 23.13 -24.52
CA LYS A 150 -5.10 24.56 -24.24
C LYS A 150 -4.06 25.20 -23.30
N GLY A 151 -3.09 24.44 -22.80
CA GLY A 151 -1.98 24.92 -21.96
C GLY A 151 -2.38 25.52 -20.60
N SER A 152 -3.61 25.36 -20.11
CA SER A 152 -4.05 26.00 -18.86
C SER A 152 -3.77 25.10 -17.66
N ASN A 153 -3.04 25.59 -16.66
CA ASN A 153 -3.00 24.94 -15.36
C ASN A 153 -4.37 25.12 -14.68
N ASP A 154 -5.17 24.06 -14.62
CA ASP A 154 -6.47 24.05 -13.95
C ASP A 154 -6.38 23.58 -12.48
N GLY A 155 -5.18 23.40 -11.94
CA GLY A 155 -4.91 22.97 -10.57
C GLY A 155 -5.19 21.49 -10.31
N ALA A 156 -5.26 20.68 -11.37
CA ALA A 156 -5.49 19.24 -11.28
C ALA A 156 -4.25 18.43 -11.69
N SER A 157 -3.04 19.00 -11.56
CA SER A 157 -1.81 18.28 -11.89
C SER A 157 -1.55 17.11 -10.93
N ALA A 158 -0.69 16.17 -11.31
CA ALA A 158 -0.27 15.10 -10.40
C ALA A 158 0.34 15.67 -9.12
N TYR A 159 1.15 16.74 -9.24
CA TYR A 159 1.67 17.48 -8.09
C TYR A 159 0.56 18.06 -7.23
N ASP A 160 -0.38 18.82 -7.81
CA ASP A 160 -1.47 19.45 -7.06
C ASP A 160 -2.36 18.39 -6.39
N ASN A 161 -2.67 17.29 -7.08
CA ASN A 161 -3.45 16.17 -6.55
C ASN A 161 -2.80 15.55 -5.31
N ILE A 162 -1.49 15.30 -5.33
CA ILE A 162 -0.76 14.76 -4.18
C ILE A 162 -0.65 15.80 -3.06
N VAL A 163 -0.43 17.08 -3.37
CA VAL A 163 -0.39 18.16 -2.37
C VAL A 163 -1.73 18.32 -1.66
N ASP A 164 -2.83 18.41 -2.41
CA ASP A 164 -4.19 18.51 -1.87
C ASP A 164 -4.49 17.33 -0.96
N THR A 165 -4.14 16.12 -1.40
CA THR A 165 -4.35 14.89 -0.65
C THR A 165 -3.51 14.87 0.62
N CYS A 166 -2.22 15.25 0.55
CA CYS A 166 -1.33 15.37 1.71
C CYS A 166 -1.85 16.38 2.75
N ASN A 167 -2.53 17.44 2.31
CA ASN A 167 -3.14 18.44 3.18
C ASN A 167 -4.50 18.02 3.77
N GLY A 168 -4.97 16.78 3.56
CA GLY A 168 -6.31 16.34 4.02
C GLY A 168 -7.43 16.52 3.00
N GLY A 169 -7.18 17.26 1.92
CA GLY A 169 -8.16 17.62 0.92
C GLY A 169 -8.46 16.51 -0.09
N ALA A 170 -9.49 16.72 -0.90
CA ALA A 170 -9.78 15.91 -2.07
C ALA A 170 -8.99 16.43 -3.27
N ALA A 171 -8.45 15.53 -4.09
CA ALA A 171 -7.73 15.87 -5.31
C ALA A 171 -8.67 16.48 -6.35
N LYS A 172 -8.22 17.53 -7.01
CA LYS A 172 -8.97 18.19 -8.08
C LYS A 172 -8.97 17.37 -9.37
N ARG A 173 -10.14 17.30 -10.01
CA ARG A 173 -10.31 16.77 -11.36
C ARG A 173 -10.22 17.90 -12.38
N SER A 174 -9.64 17.59 -13.53
CA SER A 174 -9.56 18.57 -14.62
C SER A 174 -10.93 18.99 -15.13
N SER A 175 -11.02 20.21 -15.67
CA SER A 175 -12.28 20.81 -16.14
C SER A 175 -12.12 21.44 -17.53
N TYR A 176 -11.95 20.59 -18.54
CA TYR A 176 -11.84 21.00 -19.94
C TYR A 176 -12.28 19.88 -20.89
N THR A 177 -12.54 20.23 -22.14
CA THR A 177 -12.88 19.30 -23.22
C THR A 177 -11.63 18.95 -24.05
N CYS A 178 -11.46 17.68 -24.36
CA CYS A 178 -10.44 17.14 -25.27
C CYS A 178 -11.06 16.16 -26.27
N SER A 179 -10.23 15.47 -27.07
CA SER A 179 -10.68 14.45 -28.02
C SER A 179 -11.38 13.25 -27.37
N SER A 180 -11.08 12.97 -26.10
CA SER A 180 -11.66 11.84 -25.33
C SER A 180 -12.99 12.18 -24.65
N GLY A 181 -13.42 13.44 -24.67
CA GLY A 181 -14.64 13.91 -24.02
C GLY A 181 -14.45 15.18 -23.19
N THR A 182 -15.29 15.36 -22.18
CA THR A 182 -15.21 16.49 -21.25
C THR A 182 -14.83 15.98 -19.86
N ALA A 183 -13.72 16.46 -19.33
CA ALA A 183 -13.33 16.18 -17.96
C ALA A 183 -14.36 16.80 -16.99
N PRO A 184 -14.80 16.06 -15.96
CA PRO A 184 -16.01 16.39 -15.20
C PRO A 184 -15.83 17.56 -14.23
N GLY A 185 -14.60 18.03 -14.00
CA GLY A 185 -14.28 18.98 -12.95
C GLY A 185 -14.62 18.46 -11.55
N GLY A 186 -14.63 19.36 -10.58
CA GLY A 186 -14.87 19.03 -9.17
C GLY A 186 -13.67 18.34 -8.52
N THR A 187 -13.92 17.55 -7.48
CA THR A 187 -12.88 16.84 -6.71
C THR A 187 -13.26 15.38 -6.49
N THR A 188 -12.26 14.55 -6.16
CA THR A 188 -12.41 13.16 -5.69
C THR A 188 -11.30 12.83 -4.69
N TYR A 189 -11.50 11.82 -3.86
CA TYR A 189 -10.42 11.33 -3.00
C TYR A 189 -9.58 10.31 -3.76
N LEU A 190 -8.25 10.45 -3.69
CA LEU A 190 -7.35 9.41 -4.18
C LEU A 190 -7.46 8.18 -3.29
N SER A 191 -7.53 6.99 -3.87
CA SER A 191 -7.59 5.76 -3.10
C SER A 191 -6.23 5.45 -2.46
N THR A 192 -6.27 4.85 -1.27
CA THR A 192 -5.06 4.40 -0.58
C THR A 192 -4.35 3.31 -1.37
N SER A 193 -5.06 2.48 -2.15
CA SER A 193 -4.44 1.47 -3.03
C SER A 193 -3.55 2.09 -4.10
N VAL A 194 -3.98 3.18 -4.73
CA VAL A 194 -3.16 3.91 -5.71
C VAL A 194 -1.93 4.49 -5.02
N LEU A 195 -2.12 5.16 -3.88
CA LEU A 195 -1.02 5.81 -3.17
C LEU A 195 0.00 4.79 -2.66
N GLN A 196 -0.45 3.65 -2.14
CA GLN A 196 0.43 2.58 -1.68
C GLN A 196 1.20 1.96 -2.85
N TYR A 197 0.54 1.71 -3.99
CA TYR A 197 1.22 1.20 -5.19
C TYR A 197 2.34 2.13 -5.66
N ILE A 198 2.11 3.45 -5.65
CA ILE A 198 3.15 4.43 -5.98
C ILE A 198 4.31 4.34 -4.98
N LEU A 199 3.99 4.30 -3.69
CA LEU A 199 5.00 4.31 -2.63
C LEU A 199 5.84 3.04 -2.62
N ASP A 200 5.25 1.87 -2.83
CA ASP A 200 5.97 0.58 -2.85
C ASP A 200 7.00 0.53 -3.98
N LEU A 201 6.66 1.04 -5.18
CA LEU A 201 7.61 1.18 -6.27
C LEU A 201 8.74 2.17 -5.94
N LEU A 202 8.42 3.26 -5.27
CA LEU A 202 9.42 4.25 -4.87
C LEU A 202 10.39 3.69 -3.82
N ASP A 203 9.88 2.96 -2.83
CA ASP A 203 10.64 2.33 -1.74
C ASP A 203 11.50 1.17 -2.26
N ASP A 204 11.03 0.44 -3.28
CA ASP A 204 11.83 -0.57 -4.00
C ASP A 204 12.87 0.03 -4.95
N GLY A 205 13.02 1.36 -4.93
CA GLY A 205 14.14 2.07 -5.53
C GLY A 205 13.91 2.52 -6.96
N TYR A 206 12.71 2.39 -7.51
CA TYR A 206 12.39 2.89 -8.84
C TYR A 206 12.27 4.42 -8.83
N ASN A 207 12.72 5.04 -9.92
CA ASN A 207 12.43 6.46 -10.17
C ASN A 207 11.16 6.52 -10.99
N LEU A 208 10.15 7.24 -10.48
CA LEU A 208 8.86 7.34 -11.13
C LEU A 208 8.56 8.79 -11.50
N GLN A 209 8.08 9.00 -12.72
CA GLN A 209 7.37 10.22 -13.06
C GLN A 209 5.87 9.92 -13.10
N VAL A 210 5.12 10.57 -12.22
CA VAL A 210 3.65 10.48 -12.17
C VAL A 210 3.08 11.54 -13.10
N ASN A 211 2.46 11.09 -14.19
CA ASN A 211 1.84 11.97 -15.18
C ASN A 211 0.42 12.37 -14.77
N CYS A 212 -0.38 11.42 -14.27
CA CYS A 212 -1.80 11.66 -14.00
C CYS A 212 -2.31 10.84 -12.81
N LEU A 213 -3.24 11.43 -12.05
CA LEU A 213 -4.01 10.82 -10.97
C LEU A 213 -5.52 11.08 -11.18
N ALA A 214 -6.09 12.14 -10.59
CA ALA A 214 -7.49 12.51 -10.83
C ALA A 214 -7.67 13.57 -11.94
N GLY A 215 -6.57 14.14 -12.41
CA GLY A 215 -6.53 15.15 -13.45
C GLY A 215 -6.69 14.63 -14.88
N ALA A 216 -6.27 15.46 -15.82
CA ALA A 216 -6.26 15.23 -17.26
C ALA A 216 -7.65 14.91 -17.87
N CYS A 217 -7.66 14.53 -19.16
CA CYS A 217 -8.90 14.28 -19.90
C CYS A 217 -8.92 12.87 -20.48
N HIS A 218 -9.85 12.08 -19.94
CA HIS A 218 -10.12 10.69 -20.24
C HIS A 218 -11.59 10.50 -20.65
N SER A 219 -11.95 9.27 -21.01
CA SER A 219 -13.34 8.87 -21.27
C SER A 219 -14.22 9.04 -20.02
N THR A 220 -15.54 9.21 -20.21
CA THR A 220 -16.50 9.57 -19.15
C THR A 220 -16.45 8.67 -17.91
N ASN A 221 -16.17 7.38 -18.08
CA ASN A 221 -16.17 6.39 -16.99
C ASN A 221 -14.76 6.05 -16.48
N SER A 222 -13.76 6.87 -16.81
CA SER A 222 -12.37 6.63 -16.44
C SER A 222 -12.19 6.52 -14.92
N TRP A 223 -11.37 5.57 -14.49
CA TRP A 223 -10.96 5.38 -13.11
C TRP A 223 -10.15 6.56 -12.54
N HIS A 224 -9.51 7.36 -13.40
CA HIS A 224 -8.88 8.62 -12.98
C HIS A 224 -9.91 9.55 -12.33
N TYR A 225 -11.10 9.70 -12.90
CA TYR A 225 -12.15 10.54 -12.34
C TYR A 225 -12.75 10.00 -11.04
N GLN A 226 -12.44 8.76 -10.68
CA GLN A 226 -12.82 8.13 -9.41
C GLN A 226 -11.69 8.24 -8.37
N GLY A 227 -10.49 8.67 -8.76
CA GLY A 227 -9.31 8.74 -7.89
C GLY A 227 -8.64 7.38 -7.66
N THR A 228 -8.93 6.39 -8.51
CA THR A 228 -8.45 5.01 -8.34
C THR A 228 -7.48 4.57 -9.43
N ALA A 229 -6.91 5.50 -10.20
CA ALA A 229 -5.93 5.22 -11.23
C ALA A 229 -4.71 6.14 -11.20
N VAL A 230 -3.60 5.67 -11.78
CA VAL A 230 -2.36 6.41 -11.96
C VAL A 230 -1.70 6.08 -13.29
N ASP A 231 -1.15 7.12 -13.92
CA ASP A 231 -0.31 6.98 -15.12
C ASP A 231 1.15 7.31 -14.79
N PHE A 232 2.08 6.41 -15.12
CA PHE A 232 3.53 6.65 -15.00
C PHE A 232 4.17 6.83 -16.37
N GLN A 233 4.97 7.88 -16.52
CA GLN A 233 5.78 8.06 -17.73
C GLN A 233 6.79 6.93 -17.86
N ILE A 234 6.96 6.41 -19.08
CA ILE A 234 8.03 5.49 -19.43
C ILE A 234 9.14 6.26 -20.14
N SER A 235 10.36 6.11 -19.63
CA SER A 235 11.61 6.58 -20.20
C SER A 235 12.46 5.41 -20.70
N SER A 236 13.48 5.72 -21.49
CA SER A 236 14.39 4.71 -22.02
C SER A 236 15.10 3.96 -20.88
N GLY A 237 14.94 2.64 -20.84
CA GLY A 237 15.55 1.77 -19.84
C GLY A 237 14.66 1.50 -18.62
N ASP A 238 13.47 2.09 -18.54
CA ASP A 238 12.56 1.84 -17.44
C ASP A 238 12.00 0.40 -17.48
N PRO A 239 11.97 -0.30 -16.33
CA PRO A 239 11.45 -1.65 -16.22
C PRO A 239 9.92 -1.65 -16.10
N TYR A 240 9.23 -1.04 -17.05
CA TYR A 240 7.77 -0.81 -16.96
C TYR A 240 6.96 -2.10 -16.80
N SER A 241 7.43 -3.24 -17.34
CA SER A 241 6.81 -4.55 -17.13
C SER A 241 6.81 -4.98 -15.65
N THR A 242 7.81 -4.54 -14.89
CA THR A 242 7.87 -4.77 -13.44
C THR A 242 6.86 -3.89 -12.72
N TRP A 243 6.71 -2.62 -13.11
CA TRP A 243 5.68 -1.74 -12.54
C TRP A 243 4.28 -2.31 -12.78
N MET A 244 4.03 -2.81 -14.00
CA MET A 244 2.80 -3.53 -14.31
C MET A 244 2.65 -4.80 -13.47
N SER A 245 3.73 -5.52 -13.16
CA SER A 245 3.66 -6.69 -12.27
C SER A 245 3.26 -6.30 -10.84
N TYR A 246 3.78 -5.17 -10.33
CA TYR A 246 3.34 -4.58 -9.06
C TYR A 246 1.87 -4.17 -9.12
N CYS A 247 1.46 -3.49 -10.18
CA CYS A 247 0.06 -3.13 -10.38
C CYS A 247 -0.87 -4.37 -10.24
N SER A 248 -0.52 -5.48 -10.88
CA SER A 248 -1.24 -6.74 -10.75
C SER A 248 -1.17 -7.35 -9.35
N SER A 249 -0.02 -7.33 -8.67
CA SER A 249 0.09 -7.88 -7.31
C SER A 249 -0.69 -7.07 -6.27
N HIS A 250 -0.93 -5.78 -6.53
CA HIS A 250 -1.80 -4.92 -5.74
C HIS A 250 -3.30 -5.11 -6.07
N GLY A 251 -3.66 -6.06 -6.94
CA GLY A 251 -5.06 -6.40 -7.23
C GLY A 251 -5.74 -5.45 -8.22
N ALA A 252 -4.99 -4.83 -9.12
CA ALA A 252 -5.53 -3.93 -10.14
C ALA A 252 -6.63 -4.58 -11.00
N ARG A 253 -7.60 -3.76 -11.39
CA ARG A 253 -8.66 -4.10 -12.35
C ARG A 253 -8.26 -3.80 -13.78
N GLU A 254 -7.43 -2.78 -13.96
CA GLU A 254 -6.90 -2.37 -15.26
C GLU A 254 -5.40 -2.14 -15.13
N ASN A 255 -4.65 -2.71 -16.07
CA ASN A 255 -3.20 -2.69 -16.08
C ASN A 255 -2.72 -2.66 -17.53
N LEU A 256 -2.54 -1.45 -18.06
CA LEU A 256 -2.22 -1.21 -19.46
C LEU A 256 -0.83 -0.59 -19.59
N GLY A 257 -0.18 -0.83 -20.73
CA GLY A 257 1.13 -0.27 -21.02
C GLY A 257 1.52 -0.39 -22.49
N PRO A 258 2.81 -0.28 -22.81
CA PRO A 258 3.28 -0.40 -24.19
C PRO A 258 2.82 -1.72 -24.85
N GLY A 259 2.05 -1.57 -25.93
CA GLY A 259 1.36 -2.67 -26.60
C GLY A 259 -0.16 -2.48 -26.61
N ASP A 260 -0.69 -1.75 -25.62
CA ASP A 260 -2.10 -1.37 -25.54
C ASP A 260 -2.39 -0.06 -26.28
N ALA A 261 -3.60 0.04 -26.82
CA ALA A 261 -4.02 1.23 -27.56
C ALA A 261 -3.96 2.48 -26.68
N GLY A 262 -3.20 3.50 -27.11
CA GLY A 262 -3.05 4.76 -26.37
C GLY A 262 -1.98 4.78 -25.27
N HIS A 263 -1.29 3.66 -25.00
CA HIS A 263 -0.39 3.51 -23.85
C HIS A 263 1.08 3.27 -24.25
N SER A 264 1.52 3.78 -25.40
CA SER A 264 2.89 3.53 -25.89
C SER A 264 3.99 4.25 -25.09
N THR A 265 3.63 5.24 -24.27
CA THR A 265 4.57 6.11 -23.55
C THR A 265 4.42 6.09 -22.03
N HIS A 266 3.44 5.36 -21.51
CA HIS A 266 3.15 5.32 -20.07
C HIS A 266 2.52 3.97 -19.69
N THR A 267 2.58 3.63 -18.40
CA THR A 267 1.74 2.57 -17.82
C THR A 267 0.53 3.18 -17.16
N HIS A 268 -0.62 2.53 -17.27
CA HIS A 268 -1.86 2.87 -16.57
C HIS A 268 -2.23 1.75 -15.61
N CYS A 269 -2.40 2.09 -14.33
CA CYS A 269 -2.82 1.14 -13.30
C CYS A 269 -4.08 1.66 -12.60
N ALA A 270 -5.14 0.85 -12.54
CA ALA A 270 -6.37 1.20 -11.85
C ALA A 270 -6.92 0.10 -10.95
N PHE A 271 -7.54 0.52 -9.85
CA PHE A 271 -8.13 -0.34 -8.82
C PHE A 271 -9.65 -0.14 -8.75
N SER A 272 -10.37 -1.17 -8.32
CA SER A 272 -11.79 -1.00 -7.99
C SER A 272 -11.96 -0.09 -6.77
N SER A 273 -12.97 0.78 -6.84
CA SER A 273 -13.45 1.64 -5.76
C SER A 273 -13.96 0.86 -4.55
#